data_AF-A0A4P9JEG2-F1
#
_entry.id   AF-A0A4P9JEG2-F1
#
_cell.length_a   1.000
_cell.length_b   1.000
_cell.length_c   1.000
_cell.angle_alpha   90.00
_cell.angle_beta   90.00
_cell.angle_gamma   90.00
#
_symmetry.space_group_name_H-M   'P 1'
#
loop_
_entity.id
_entity.type
_entity.pdbx_description
1 polymer ?
#
loop_
_entity_poly.entity_id
_entity_poly.type
_entity_poly.pdbx_seq_one_letter_code
_entity_poly.pdbx_strand_id
1 'polypeptide(L)'
;MNTLDDYWAACEAEMAALTHARPTTAAEVITILRDYDPMGPAGASGDGFFSPANAGHTLYGPLLPAGWTFDWITADYHWQLTHPHTGDTLTYCEGDVYANTPQPTP
;
A
#
# COMPACT_ATOMS: atom_id res chain seq x y z
N MET A 1 -17.12 -3.68 -21.27
CA MET A 1 -16.52 -3.08 -20.08
C MET A 1 -17.65 -2.61 -19.21
N ASN A 2 -17.96 -3.37 -18.16
CA ASN A 2 -18.78 -2.88 -17.07
C ASN A 2 -17.78 -2.26 -16.09
N THR A 3 -17.65 -0.94 -16.12
CA THR A 3 -16.54 -0.20 -15.48
C THR A 3 -16.44 -0.45 -13.97
N LEU A 4 -17.53 -0.88 -13.34
CA LEU A 4 -17.55 -1.24 -11.92
C LEU A 4 -17.00 -2.66 -11.66
N ASP A 5 -17.34 -3.64 -12.50
CA ASP A 5 -16.79 -5.00 -12.37
C ASP A 5 -15.29 -5.00 -12.66
N ASP A 6 -14.87 -4.23 -13.68
CA ASP A 6 -13.47 -4.06 -14.04
C ASP A 6 -12.67 -3.39 -12.89
N TYR A 7 -13.27 -2.42 -12.17
CA TYR A 7 -12.69 -1.79 -10.98
C TYR A 7 -12.49 -2.81 -9.84
N TRP A 8 -13.53 -3.59 -9.50
CA TRP A 8 -13.43 -4.55 -8.42
C TRP A 8 -12.45 -5.68 -8.72
N ALA A 9 -12.38 -6.13 -9.98
CA ALA A 9 -11.39 -7.11 -10.41
C ALA A 9 -9.95 -6.59 -10.26
N ALA A 10 -9.71 -5.29 -10.52
CA ALA A 10 -8.41 -4.68 -10.29
C ALA A 10 -8.05 -4.61 -8.80
N CYS A 11 -9.00 -4.26 -7.93
CA CYS A 11 -8.80 -4.29 -6.47
C CYS A 11 -8.43 -5.69 -5.95
N GLU A 12 -9.11 -6.74 -6.45
CA GLU A 12 -8.77 -8.13 -6.11
C GLU A 12 -7.36 -8.51 -6.59
N ALA A 13 -7.00 -8.08 -7.80
CA ALA A 13 -5.68 -8.33 -8.38
C ALA A 13 -4.57 -7.61 -7.60
N GLU A 14 -4.78 -6.36 -7.16
CA GLU A 14 -3.85 -5.60 -6.32
C GLU A 14 -3.60 -6.32 -4.98
N MET A 15 -4.67 -6.76 -4.30
CA MET A 15 -4.56 -7.53 -3.05
C MET A 15 -3.80 -8.84 -3.24
N ALA A 16 -4.08 -9.55 -4.34
CA ALA A 16 -3.40 -10.80 -4.67
C ALA A 16 -1.91 -10.55 -4.96
N ALA A 17 -1.57 -9.48 -5.69
CA ALA A 17 -0.20 -9.11 -6.00
C ALA A 17 0.61 -8.78 -4.74
N LEU A 18 0.07 -7.95 -3.83
CA LEU A 18 0.70 -7.65 -2.55
C LEU A 18 0.92 -8.92 -1.71
N THR A 19 -0.10 -9.79 -1.63
CA THR A 19 -0.04 -11.03 -0.84
C THR A 19 0.97 -12.03 -1.41
N HIS A 20 1.04 -12.16 -2.74
CA HIS A 20 1.93 -13.11 -3.39
C HIS A 20 3.39 -12.65 -3.39
N ALA A 21 3.62 -11.37 -3.73
CA ALA A 21 4.96 -10.80 -3.85
C ALA A 21 5.66 -10.70 -2.49
N ARG A 22 4.91 -10.44 -1.41
CA ARG A 22 5.45 -10.16 -0.06
C ARG A 22 6.57 -9.11 -0.11
N PRO A 23 6.27 -7.89 -0.60
CA PRO A 23 7.28 -6.86 -0.79
C PRO A 23 7.93 -6.49 0.55
N THR A 24 9.24 -6.22 0.51
CA THR A 24 10.04 -5.89 1.71
C THR A 24 10.64 -4.49 1.65
N THR A 25 10.41 -3.79 0.53
CA THR A 25 10.82 -2.40 0.32
C THR A 25 9.62 -1.53 -0.01
N ALA A 26 9.71 -0.25 0.30
CA ALA A 26 8.67 0.71 -0.03
C ALA A 26 8.52 0.84 -1.56
N ALA A 27 9.64 0.77 -2.30
CA ALA A 27 9.63 0.82 -3.75
C ALA A 27 8.83 -0.32 -4.39
N GLU A 28 9.00 -1.56 -3.92
CA GLU A 28 8.22 -2.72 -4.40
C GLU A 28 6.72 -2.54 -4.12
N VAL A 29 6.36 -2.04 -2.93
CA VAL A 29 4.95 -1.73 -2.62
C VAL A 29 4.41 -0.71 -3.60
N ILE A 30 5.09 0.43 -3.78
CA ILE A 30 4.64 1.50 -4.68
C ILE A 30 4.53 1.01 -6.13
N THR A 31 5.45 0.16 -6.60
CA THR A 31 5.35 -0.45 -7.93
C THR A 31 4.08 -1.29 -8.07
N ILE A 32 3.77 -2.14 -7.08
CA ILE A 32 2.54 -2.95 -7.10
C ILE A 32 1.29 -2.05 -7.11
N LEU A 33 1.22 -1.03 -6.23
CA LEU A 33 0.06 -0.14 -6.19
C LEU A 33 -0.14 0.55 -7.55
N ARG A 34 0.94 1.05 -8.18
CA ARG A 34 0.86 1.73 -9.48
C ARG A 34 0.47 0.80 -10.63
N ASP A 35 0.95 -0.44 -10.62
CA ASP A 35 0.70 -1.40 -11.70
C ASP A 35 -0.76 -1.90 -11.69
N TYR A 36 -1.41 -1.89 -10.52
CA TYR A 36 -2.75 -2.44 -10.33
C TYR A 36 -3.83 -1.40 -10.01
N ASP A 37 -3.48 -0.12 -9.84
CA ASP A 37 -4.45 0.97 -9.62
C ASP A 37 -5.39 1.13 -10.84
N PRO A 38 -6.69 0.83 -10.71
CA PRO A 38 -7.66 0.97 -11.80
C PRO A 38 -7.89 2.42 -12.26
N MET A 39 -7.55 3.41 -11.42
CA MET A 39 -7.68 4.83 -11.75
C MET A 39 -6.37 5.42 -12.30
N GLY A 40 -5.27 4.66 -12.21
CA GLY A 40 -3.93 5.05 -12.62
C GLY A 40 -3.33 6.16 -11.75
N PRO A 41 -2.04 6.48 -11.96
CA PRO A 41 -1.25 7.32 -11.07
C PRO A 41 -1.72 8.78 -10.96
N ALA A 42 -2.66 9.23 -11.80
CA ALA A 42 -3.20 10.58 -11.75
C ALA A 42 -4.20 10.80 -10.60
N GLY A 43 -4.71 9.72 -10.00
CA GLY A 43 -5.67 9.78 -8.89
C GLY A 43 -5.05 9.90 -7.50
N ALA A 44 -3.76 9.60 -7.36
CA ALA A 44 -3.07 9.58 -6.07
C ALA A 44 -2.45 10.95 -5.74
N SER A 45 -2.56 11.38 -4.48
CA SER A 45 -1.74 12.47 -3.92
C SER A 45 -0.40 11.95 -3.38
N GLY A 46 -0.33 10.66 -3.03
CA GLY A 46 0.87 9.96 -2.59
C GLY A 46 1.70 9.36 -3.72
N ASP A 47 2.68 8.54 -3.35
CA ASP A 47 3.51 7.80 -4.29
C ASP A 47 2.74 6.65 -4.97
N GLY A 48 1.72 6.12 -4.29
CA GLY A 48 0.76 5.14 -4.82
C GLY A 48 -0.57 5.24 -4.06
N PHE A 49 -1.58 4.52 -4.55
CA PHE A 49 -2.92 4.52 -3.96
C PHE A 49 -3.42 3.10 -3.79
N PHE A 50 -3.91 2.75 -2.60
CA PHE A 50 -4.47 1.45 -2.29
C PHE A 50 -5.98 1.45 -2.55
N SER A 51 -6.37 1.07 -3.76
CA SER A 51 -7.77 1.06 -4.21
C SER A 51 -8.73 0.17 -3.40
N PRO A 52 -8.30 -1.00 -2.85
CA PRO A 52 -9.16 -1.90 -2.09
C PRO A 52 -9.66 -1.31 -0.76
N ALA A 53 -9.16 -0.15 -0.31
CA ALA A 53 -9.70 0.56 0.84
C ALA A 53 -11.21 0.81 0.74
N ASN A 54 -11.70 1.10 -0.47
CA ASN A 54 -13.13 1.32 -0.74
C ASN A 54 -14.00 0.06 -0.59
N ALA A 55 -13.38 -1.13 -0.56
CA ALA A 55 -14.03 -2.41 -0.25
C ALA A 55 -13.88 -2.82 1.23
N GLY A 56 -13.33 -1.95 2.08
CA GLY A 56 -13.10 -2.25 3.50
C GLY A 56 -11.86 -3.10 3.77
N HIS A 57 -10.96 -3.24 2.80
CA HIS A 57 -9.65 -3.85 3.01
C HIS A 57 -8.67 -2.85 3.63
N THR A 58 -7.60 -3.37 4.20
CA THR A 58 -6.51 -2.55 4.76
C THR A 58 -5.18 -2.98 4.16
N LEU A 59 -4.36 -2.00 3.78
CA LEU A 59 -3.06 -2.27 3.15
C LEU A 59 -2.10 -3.00 4.12
N TYR A 60 -2.21 -2.77 5.43
CA TYR A 60 -1.41 -3.51 6.39
C TYR A 60 -1.73 -5.02 6.42
N GLY A 61 -2.91 -5.45 5.95
CA GLY A 61 -3.31 -6.85 5.89
C GLY A 61 -2.29 -7.78 5.19
N PRO A 62 -1.90 -7.50 3.93
CA PRO A 62 -0.85 -8.24 3.24
C PRO A 62 0.58 -7.88 3.68
N LEU A 63 0.82 -6.67 4.22
CA LEU A 63 2.18 -6.23 4.60
C LEU A 63 2.66 -6.84 5.93
N LEU A 64 1.78 -7.01 6.92
CA LEU A 64 2.18 -7.62 8.21
C LEU A 64 2.73 -9.06 8.02
N PRO A 65 2.10 -9.97 7.24
CA PRO A 65 2.68 -11.27 6.91
C PRO A 65 3.98 -11.21 6.11
N ALA A 66 4.23 -10.12 5.39
CA ALA A 66 5.49 -9.88 4.67
C ALA A 66 6.61 -9.36 5.59
N GLY A 67 6.34 -9.15 6.89
CA GLY A 67 7.32 -8.78 7.90
C GLY A 67 7.34 -7.30 8.27
N TRP A 68 6.44 -6.48 7.72
CA TRP A 68 6.29 -5.08 8.14
C TRP A 68 5.70 -4.99 9.54
N THR A 69 6.04 -3.92 10.26
CA THR A 69 5.57 -3.66 11.63
C THR A 69 5.11 -2.23 11.80
N PHE A 70 4.10 -2.00 12.63
CA PHE A 70 3.64 -0.65 12.95
C PHE A 70 4.66 0.12 13.76
N ASP A 71 4.96 1.34 13.32
CA ASP A 71 5.62 2.35 14.15
C ASP A 71 4.59 3.09 14.99
N TRP A 72 3.49 3.48 14.35
CA TRP A 72 2.36 4.15 14.99
C TRP A 72 1.08 3.93 14.18
N ILE A 73 -0.05 4.04 14.89
CA ILE A 73 -1.40 4.04 14.32
C ILE A 73 -2.22 5.10 15.06
N THR A 74 -2.80 6.03 14.31
CA THR A 74 -3.69 7.07 14.89
C THR A 74 -5.15 6.81 14.57
N ALA A 75 -5.42 6.17 13.44
CA ALA A 75 -6.73 5.71 13.00
C ALA A 75 -6.55 4.62 11.93
N ASP A 76 -7.64 3.93 11.59
CA ASP A 76 -7.65 2.89 10.55
C ASP A 76 -7.24 3.45 9.17
N TYR A 77 -7.46 4.75 8.96
CA TYR A 77 -7.10 5.48 7.75
C TYR A 77 -5.77 6.25 7.85
N HIS A 78 -5.05 6.21 8.98
CA HIS A 78 -3.80 6.96 9.16
C HIS A 78 -2.81 6.27 10.11
N TRP A 79 -1.75 5.71 9.54
CA TRP A 79 -0.74 4.89 10.21
C TRP A 79 0.58 4.84 9.44
N GLN A 80 1.64 4.33 10.09
CA GLN A 80 2.93 4.08 9.46
C GLN A 80 3.45 2.68 9.78
N LEU A 81 4.04 2.03 8.78
CA LEU A 81 4.77 0.77 8.92
C LEU A 81 6.25 0.98 8.61
N THR A 82 7.11 0.21 9.26
CA THR A 82 8.52 0.02 8.91
C THR A 82 8.80 -1.45 8.66
N HIS A 83 9.59 -1.76 7.63
CA HIS A 83 10.14 -3.10 7.45
C HIS A 83 11.49 -3.22 8.19
N PRO A 84 11.62 -4.08 9.21
CA PRO A 84 12.73 -4.05 10.16
C PRO A 84 14.10 -4.44 9.55
N HIS A 85 14.11 -5.17 8.43
CA HIS A 85 15.37 -5.58 7.79
C HIS A 85 15.91 -4.56 6.80
N THR A 86 15.03 -3.77 6.17
CA THR A 86 15.41 -2.78 5.15
C THR A 86 15.44 -1.38 5.72
N GLY A 87 14.66 -1.11 6.79
CA GLY A 87 14.47 0.23 7.34
C GLY A 87 13.54 1.10 6.50
N ASP A 88 12.96 0.55 5.43
CA ASP A 88 11.99 1.24 4.58
C ASP A 88 10.70 1.46 5.35
N THR A 89 10.10 2.62 5.14
CA THR A 89 8.88 3.01 5.84
C THR A 89 7.79 3.44 4.85
N LEU A 90 6.54 3.18 5.23
CA LEU A 90 5.34 3.53 4.47
C LEU A 90 4.38 4.27 5.39
N THR A 91 3.98 5.46 4.98
CA THR A 91 2.86 6.18 5.62
C THR A 91 1.61 5.99 4.78
N TYR A 92 0.51 5.60 5.43
CA TYR A 92 -0.79 5.47 4.82
C TYR A 92 -1.72 6.58 5.32
N CYS A 93 -2.41 7.25 4.40
CA CYS A 93 -3.39 8.29 4.70
C CYS A 93 -4.56 8.21 3.71
N GLU A 94 -5.74 7.78 4.16
CA GLU A 94 -6.98 7.78 3.35
C GLU A 94 -6.86 7.09 1.96
N GLY A 95 -6.02 6.05 1.87
CA GLY A 95 -5.77 5.32 0.62
C GLY A 95 -4.48 5.72 -0.07
N ASP A 96 -4.01 6.96 0.12
CA ASP A 96 -2.70 7.40 -0.35
C ASP A 96 -1.57 6.73 0.47
N VAL A 97 -0.52 6.34 -0.24
CA VAL A 97 0.66 5.69 0.31
C VAL A 97 1.89 6.48 -0.04
N TYR A 98 2.68 6.83 0.98
CA TYR A 98 3.90 7.60 0.85
C TYR A 98 5.09 6.71 1.23
N ALA A 99 6.04 6.56 0.31
CA ALA A 99 7.30 5.91 0.58
C ALA A 99 8.24 6.93 1.23
N ASN A 100 8.43 6.84 2.55
CA ASN A 100 9.38 7.74 3.19
C ASN A 100 10.79 7.19 3.01
N THR A 101 11.72 8.08 2.65
CA THR A 101 13.14 7.75 2.72
C THR A 101 13.51 7.39 4.16
N PRO A 102 14.38 6.38 4.37
CA PRO A 102 14.89 6.08 5.71
C PRO A 102 15.44 7.36 6.33
N GLN A 103 14.85 7.82 7.44
CA GLN A 103 15.48 8.87 8.24
C GLN A 103 16.80 8.27 8.77
N PRO A 104 17.96 8.93 8.56
CA PRO A 104 19.17 8.50 9.24
C PRO A 104 18.90 8.54 10.75
N THR A 105 19.06 7.41 11.42
CA THR A 105 18.98 7.35 12.89
C THR A 105 19.99 8.35 13.47
N PRO A 106 19.59 9.16 14.48
CA PRO A 106 20.48 10.15 15.09
C PRO A 106 21.72 9.53 15.76
#